data_AF-A0A5C4JAF6-F1
#
_entry.id   AF-A0A5C4JAF6-F1
#
_cell.length_a   1.000
_cell.length_b   1.000
_cell.length_c   1.000
_cell.angle_alpha   90.00
_cell.angle_beta   90.00
_cell.angle_gamma   90.00
#
_symmetry.space_group_name_H-M   'P 1'
#
loop_
_entity.id
_entity.type
_entity.pdbx_description
1 polymer ?
#
loop_
_entity_poly.entity_id
_entity_poly.type
_entity_poly.pdbx_seq_one_letter_code
_entity_poly.pdbx_strand_id
1 'polypeptide(L)'
;MTVQAAADEHALAAELAAGAGRLLLDVRDEQGFADARALKDTGDLRAHEYLMAALAERCPGDAVLSEEGRSAVAGKRAGGDDRAPTRNTSDAERRTADRVWIIDPLDGTREFSEEGRRDWAVHVALWRRDPSGGGRLVAGA
;
A
#
# COMPACT_ATOMS: atom_id res chain seq x y z
N MET A 1 -21.56 -8.60 -9.42
CA MET A 1 -20.22 -8.13 -9.83
C MET A 1 -20.04 -8.51 -11.28
N THR A 2 -19.81 -7.53 -12.16
CA THR A 2 -19.59 -7.79 -13.59
C THR A 2 -18.14 -8.23 -13.81
N VAL A 3 -17.88 -8.97 -14.89
CA VAL A 3 -16.51 -9.34 -15.29
C VAL A 3 -15.66 -8.09 -15.53
N GLN A 4 -16.26 -7.04 -16.10
CA GLN A 4 -15.60 -5.77 -16.34
C GLN A 4 -15.11 -5.10 -15.05
N ALA A 5 -15.97 -5.00 -14.02
CA ALA A 5 -15.57 -4.40 -12.75
C ALA A 5 -14.43 -5.18 -12.07
N ALA A 6 -14.41 -6.51 -12.19
CA ALA A 6 -13.32 -7.35 -11.66
C ALA A 6 -12.00 -7.12 -12.40
N ALA A 7 -12.06 -6.93 -13.72
CA ALA A 7 -10.90 -6.61 -14.54
C ALA A 7 -10.36 -5.21 -14.22
N ASP A 8 -11.26 -4.23 -14.04
CA ASP A 8 -10.91 -2.87 -13.65
C ASP A 8 -10.25 -2.83 -12.25
N GLU A 9 -10.74 -3.63 -11.29
CA GLU A 9 -10.15 -3.77 -9.95
C GLU A 9 -8.74 -4.36 -9.99
N HIS A 10 -8.50 -5.40 -10.82
CA HIS A 10 -7.16 -5.95 -11.03
C HIS A 10 -6.22 -4.97 -11.72
N ALA A 11 -6.71 -4.25 -12.74
CA ALA A 11 -5.92 -3.22 -13.42
C ALA A 11 -5.51 -2.13 -12.44
N LEU A 12 -6.42 -1.72 -11.56
CA LEU A 12 -6.15 -0.73 -10.51
C LEU A 12 -5.06 -1.20 -9.54
N ALA A 13 -5.17 -2.45 -9.07
CA ALA A 13 -4.17 -3.05 -8.18
C ALA A 13 -2.79 -3.07 -8.83
N ALA A 14 -2.71 -3.53 -10.09
CA ALA A 14 -1.47 -3.59 -10.85
C ALA A 14 -0.86 -2.20 -11.10
N GLU A 15 -1.70 -1.20 -11.38
CA GLU A 15 -1.23 0.16 -11.56
C GLU A 15 -0.62 0.74 -10.27
N LEU A 16 -1.29 0.53 -9.13
CA LEU A 16 -0.81 0.98 -7.81
C LEU A 16 0.49 0.29 -7.42
N ALA A 17 0.56 -1.04 -7.54
CA ALA A 17 1.76 -1.80 -7.23
C ALA A 17 2.94 -1.38 -8.12
N ALA A 18 2.72 -1.22 -9.43
CA ALA A 18 3.75 -0.77 -10.35
C ALA A 18 4.18 0.70 -10.10
N GLY A 19 3.24 1.55 -9.70
CA GLY A 19 3.51 2.94 -9.31
C GLY A 19 4.40 3.04 -8.08
N ALA A 20 4.05 2.31 -7.01
CA ALA A 20 4.85 2.22 -5.80
C ALA A 20 6.21 1.57 -6.08
N GLY A 21 6.27 0.52 -6.91
CA GLY A 21 7.53 -0.12 -7.31
C GLY A 21 8.48 0.83 -8.04
N ARG A 22 7.98 1.67 -8.95
CA ARG A 22 8.79 2.72 -9.59
C ARG A 22 9.30 3.74 -8.57
N LEU A 23 8.43 4.22 -7.67
CA LEU A 23 8.82 5.13 -6.61
C LEU A 23 9.93 4.54 -5.72
N LEU A 24 9.87 3.24 -5.41
CA LEU A 24 10.86 2.55 -4.59
C LEU A 24 12.21 2.42 -5.30
N LEU A 25 12.21 2.26 -6.62
CA LEU A 25 13.44 2.33 -7.42
C LEU A 25 14.04 3.74 -7.37
N ASP A 26 13.22 4.78 -7.52
CA ASP A 26 13.68 6.17 -7.40
C ASP A 26 14.29 6.44 -6.01
N VAL A 27 13.68 5.91 -4.93
CA VAL A 27 14.21 5.99 -3.57
C VAL A 27 15.60 5.34 -3.45
N ARG A 28 15.82 4.17 -4.06
CA ARG A 28 17.14 3.52 -4.08
C ARG A 28 18.17 4.36 -4.82
N ASP A 29 17.80 4.92 -5.97
CA ASP A 29 18.68 5.76 -6.78
C ASP A 29 19.05 7.06 -6.05
N GLU A 30 18.09 7.68 -5.34
CA GLU A 30 18.29 8.92 -4.59
C GLU A 30 19.13 8.74 -3.32
N GLN A 31 18.88 7.69 -2.53
CA GLN A 31 19.50 7.49 -1.21
C GLN A 31 20.79 6.66 -1.28
N GLY A 32 20.90 5.76 -2.25
CA GLY A 32 21.93 4.73 -2.27
C GLY A 32 21.83 3.75 -1.10
N PHE A 33 22.86 2.90 -0.92
CA PHE A 33 22.83 1.75 0.00
C PHE A 33 23.76 1.91 1.22
N ALA A 34 24.27 3.11 1.48
CA ALA A 34 25.21 3.35 2.58
C ALA A 34 24.56 3.21 3.97
N ASP A 35 23.28 3.58 4.09
CA ASP A 35 22.50 3.44 5.32
C ASP A 35 21.24 2.61 5.02
N ALA A 36 21.36 1.30 5.24
CA ALA A 36 20.28 0.35 5.02
C ALA A 36 19.01 0.68 5.83
N ARG A 37 19.18 1.21 7.07
CA ARG A 37 18.04 1.54 7.92
C ARG A 37 17.28 2.74 7.38
N ALA A 38 18.00 3.80 7.01
CA ALA A 38 17.40 4.99 6.43
C ALA A 38 16.73 4.70 5.08
N LEU A 39 17.35 3.86 4.24
CA LEU A 39 16.78 3.43 2.97
C LEU A 39 15.47 2.64 3.18
N LYS A 40 15.46 1.64 4.06
CA LYS A 40 14.25 0.90 4.45
C LYS A 40 13.16 1.84 4.95
N ASP A 41 13.46 2.67 5.95
CA ASP A 41 12.46 3.54 6.58
C ASP A 41 11.87 4.55 5.60
N THR A 42 12.68 5.05 4.65
CA THR A 42 12.23 5.94 3.57
C THR A 42 11.35 5.21 2.56
N GLY A 43 11.74 3.98 2.18
CA GLY A 43 10.98 3.14 1.26
C GLY A 43 9.60 2.82 1.80
N ASP A 44 9.52 2.28 3.02
CA ASP A 44 8.26 1.97 3.72
C ASP A 44 7.34 3.20 3.76
N LEU A 45 7.87 4.34 4.21
CA LEU A 45 7.10 5.57 4.36
C LEU A 45 6.57 6.10 3.04
N ARG A 46 7.43 6.28 2.02
CA ARG A 46 7.02 6.90 0.76
C ARG A 46 6.07 6.01 -0.04
N ALA A 47 6.30 4.70 -0.06
CA ALA A 47 5.39 3.76 -0.71
C ALA A 47 4.03 3.75 -0.02
N HIS A 48 4.01 3.74 1.32
CA HIS A 48 2.78 3.80 2.09
C HIS A 48 1.99 5.09 1.81
N GLU A 49 2.63 6.27 1.89
CA GLU A 49 1.96 7.55 1.65
C GLU A 49 1.39 7.65 0.23
N TYR A 50 2.14 7.19 -0.77
CA TYR A 50 1.68 7.13 -2.16
C TYR A 50 0.42 6.26 -2.31
N LEU A 51 0.44 5.04 -1.77
CA LEU A 51 -0.67 4.10 -1.90
C LEU A 51 -1.91 4.58 -1.14
N MET A 52 -1.74 5.12 0.07
CA MET A 52 -2.84 5.67 0.86
C MET A 52 -3.50 6.87 0.17
N ALA A 53 -2.70 7.79 -0.39
CA ALA A 53 -3.22 8.94 -1.12
C ALA A 53 -3.99 8.51 -2.37
N ALA A 54 -3.41 7.61 -3.17
CA ALA A 54 -4.04 7.12 -4.39
C ALA A 54 -5.35 6.35 -4.12
N LEU A 55 -5.40 5.54 -3.06
CA LEU A 55 -6.63 4.86 -2.66
C LEU A 55 -7.69 5.82 -2.12
N ALA A 56 -7.30 6.83 -1.35
CA ALA A 56 -8.22 7.86 -0.87
C ALA A 56 -8.83 8.67 -2.02
N GLU A 57 -8.04 8.96 -3.06
CA GLU A 57 -8.51 9.68 -4.25
C GLU A 57 -9.43 8.82 -5.13
N ARG A 58 -9.02 7.59 -5.44
CA ARG A 58 -9.71 6.76 -6.44
C ARG A 58 -10.77 5.84 -5.87
N CYS A 59 -10.68 5.52 -4.59
CA CYS A 59 -11.60 4.62 -3.87
C CYS A 59 -12.01 5.19 -2.50
N PRO A 60 -12.51 6.45 -2.42
CA PRO A 60 -12.78 7.13 -1.14
C PRO A 60 -13.79 6.41 -0.23
N GLY A 61 -14.61 5.50 -0.76
CA GLY A 61 -15.57 4.71 0.01
C GLY A 61 -15.08 3.32 0.43
N ASP A 62 -13.90 2.90 -0.02
CA ASP A 62 -13.35 1.59 0.31
C ASP A 62 -12.52 1.69 1.59
N ALA A 63 -12.59 0.66 2.44
CA ALA A 63 -11.74 0.60 3.62
C ALA A 63 -10.32 0.17 3.23
N VAL A 64 -9.31 0.56 4.01
CA VAL A 64 -7.91 0.22 3.78
C VAL A 64 -7.27 -0.38 5.02
N LEU A 65 -6.51 -1.45 4.81
CA LEU A 65 -5.63 -2.10 5.77
C LEU A 65 -4.22 -2.17 5.18
N SER A 66 -3.33 -1.32 5.67
CA SER A 66 -1.90 -1.34 5.37
C SER A 66 -1.09 -1.85 6.56
N GLU A 67 -0.02 -2.59 6.29
CA GLU A 67 0.97 -2.98 7.29
C GLU A 67 1.53 -1.77 8.06
N GLU A 68 1.92 -0.72 7.32
CA GLU A 68 2.48 0.51 7.89
C GLU A 68 1.43 1.39 8.58
N GLY A 69 0.14 1.18 8.32
CA GLY A 69 -0.96 2.00 8.88
C GLY A 69 -1.21 1.83 10.38
N ARG A 70 -0.44 0.96 11.06
CA ARG A 70 -0.37 0.83 12.53
C ARG A 70 0.90 1.45 13.12
N SER A 71 1.89 1.78 12.29
CA SER A 71 3.23 2.16 12.72
C SER A 71 3.32 3.67 12.97
N ALA A 72 4.12 4.07 13.96
CA ALA A 72 4.43 5.47 14.22
C ALA A 72 5.26 6.12 13.10
N VAL A 73 5.69 5.35 12.08
CA VAL A 73 6.35 5.84 10.87
C VAL A 73 5.41 6.78 10.09
N ALA A 74 4.11 6.49 10.04
CA ALA A 74 3.06 7.40 9.57
C ALA A 74 2.99 8.74 10.36
N GLY A 75 3.57 8.78 11.56
CA GLY A 75 3.69 9.95 12.44
C GLY A 75 5.09 10.57 12.50
N LYS A 76 6.11 10.03 11.81
CA LYS A 76 7.45 10.64 11.72
C LYS A 76 7.48 11.73 10.64
N ARG A 77 6.58 12.71 10.75
CA ARG A 77 6.76 14.00 10.07
C ARG A 77 7.73 14.85 10.88
N ALA A 78 8.99 14.93 10.43
CA ALA A 78 9.77 16.14 10.67
C ALA A 78 9.20 17.24 9.78
N GLY A 79 8.18 17.95 10.27
CA GLY A 79 7.71 19.22 9.72
C GLY A 79 6.87 19.18 8.43
N GLY A 80 5.55 19.23 8.60
CA GLY A 80 4.62 19.90 7.65
C GLY A 80 4.14 19.10 6.45
N ASP A 81 2.91 18.54 6.53
CA ASP A 81 1.81 18.72 5.57
C ASP A 81 0.61 17.86 6.04
N ASP A 82 -0.59 18.41 6.11
CA ASP A 82 -1.79 17.79 6.71
C ASP A 82 -2.59 16.94 5.70
N ARG A 83 -1.97 16.44 4.62
CA ARG A 83 -2.71 16.05 3.41
C ARG A 83 -2.93 14.57 3.11
N ALA A 84 -2.34 13.61 3.83
CA ALA A 84 -2.61 12.20 3.53
C ALA A 84 -3.14 11.46 4.76
N PRO A 85 -4.31 10.78 4.68
CA PRO A 85 -4.72 9.85 5.72
C PRO A 85 -3.81 8.61 5.64
N THR A 86 -2.66 8.67 6.31
CA THR A 86 -1.67 7.59 6.43
C THR A 86 -2.08 6.51 7.43
N ARG A 87 -3.34 6.51 7.87
CA ARG A 87 -3.83 5.55 8.88
C ARG A 87 -4.75 4.53 8.24
N ASN A 88 -4.76 3.34 8.82
CA ASN A 88 -5.77 2.35 8.50
C ASN A 88 -7.18 2.88 8.80
N THR A 89 -8.15 2.47 7.98
CA THR A 89 -9.57 2.51 8.38
C THR A 89 -9.72 1.70 9.67
N SER A 90 -10.56 2.11 10.63
CA SER A 90 -10.58 1.46 11.95
C SER A 90 -11.02 -0.01 11.89
N ASP A 91 -10.63 -0.83 12.86
CA ASP A 91 -11.02 -2.25 12.92
C ASP A 91 -12.54 -2.44 12.90
N ALA A 92 -13.31 -1.55 13.54
CA ALA A 92 -14.77 -1.60 13.53
C ALA A 92 -15.35 -1.34 12.14
N GLU A 93 -14.85 -0.30 11.45
CA GLU A 93 -15.26 0.04 10.08
C GLU A 93 -14.86 -1.05 9.07
N ARG A 94 -13.64 -1.61 9.17
CA ARG A 94 -13.20 -2.69 8.26
C ARG A 94 -14.04 -3.97 8.40
N ARG A 95 -14.52 -4.28 9.61
CA ARG A 95 -15.35 -5.47 9.85
C ARG A 95 -16.75 -5.38 9.23
N THR A 96 -17.28 -4.16 9.05
CA THR A 96 -18.59 -3.92 8.44
C THR A 96 -18.50 -3.49 6.99
N ALA A 97 -17.32 -3.09 6.51
CA ALA A 97 -17.09 -2.73 5.11
C ALA A 97 -17.39 -3.89 4.15
N ASP A 98 -17.85 -3.54 2.94
CA ASP A 98 -18.03 -4.47 1.83
C ASP A 98 -16.76 -4.67 1.00
N ARG A 99 -15.81 -3.74 1.12
CA ARG A 99 -14.60 -3.63 0.31
C ARG A 99 -13.45 -3.20 1.19
N VAL A 100 -12.36 -3.96 1.17
CA VAL A 100 -11.15 -3.66 1.95
C VAL A 100 -9.93 -3.86 1.06
N TRP A 101 -9.19 -2.78 0.81
CA TRP A 101 -7.86 -2.86 0.23
C TRP A 101 -6.86 -3.31 1.29
N ILE A 102 -6.02 -4.28 0.94
CA ILE A 102 -4.99 -4.86 1.80
C ILE A 102 -3.65 -4.54 1.15
N ILE A 103 -2.80 -3.83 1.87
CA ILE A 103 -1.59 -3.20 1.34
C ILE A 103 -0.37 -3.60 2.17
N ASP A 104 0.61 -4.17 1.48
CA ASP A 104 1.99 -4.23 1.95
C ASP A 104 2.81 -3.30 1.04
N PRO A 105 3.19 -2.09 1.52
CA PRO A 105 3.88 -1.11 0.70
C PRO A 105 5.28 -1.57 0.27
N LEU A 106 5.91 -2.47 1.03
CA LEU A 106 7.27 -2.94 0.79
C LEU A 106 7.55 -4.26 1.53
N ASP A 107 7.17 -5.36 0.88
CA ASP A 107 7.52 -6.72 1.32
C ASP A 107 8.98 -7.01 1.02
N GLY A 108 9.68 -7.67 1.94
CA GLY A 108 11.12 -7.87 1.84
C GLY A 108 11.91 -6.58 2.11
N THR A 109 11.55 -5.81 3.13
CA THR A 109 12.20 -4.51 3.38
C THR A 109 13.71 -4.61 3.65
N ARG A 110 14.18 -5.75 4.16
CA ARG A 110 15.62 -5.99 4.32
C ARG A 110 16.28 -6.08 2.95
N GLU A 111 15.74 -6.92 2.07
CA GLU A 111 16.18 -7.11 0.69
C GLU A 111 16.13 -5.81 -0.10
N PHE A 112 15.11 -4.99 0.14
CA PHE A 112 15.02 -3.64 -0.42
C PHE A 112 16.24 -2.79 -0.07
N SER A 113 16.76 -2.91 1.16
CA SER A 113 17.92 -2.13 1.62
C SER A 113 19.29 -2.70 1.25
N GLU A 114 19.34 -3.84 0.56
CA GLU A 114 20.59 -4.50 0.14
C GLU A 114 20.87 -4.25 -1.35
N GLU A 115 22.09 -3.81 -1.68
CA GLU A 115 22.49 -3.50 -3.06
C GLU A 115 22.43 -4.75 -3.96
N GLY A 116 21.91 -4.58 -5.18
CA GLY A 116 21.81 -5.65 -6.18
C GLY A 116 20.65 -6.63 -5.98
N ARG A 117 19.96 -6.61 -4.82
CA ARG A 117 18.78 -7.45 -4.55
C ARG A 117 17.54 -6.94 -5.30
N ARG A 118 16.71 -7.89 -5.74
CA ARG A 118 15.47 -7.65 -6.51
C ARG A 118 14.27 -8.45 -6.00
N ASP A 119 14.47 -9.19 -4.94
CA ASP A 119 13.53 -10.07 -4.25
C ASP A 119 12.82 -9.32 -3.12
N TRP A 120 12.16 -8.23 -3.52
CA TRP A 120 11.24 -7.43 -2.71
C TRP A 120 10.04 -7.10 -3.61
N ALA A 121 8.90 -6.75 -3.00
CA ALA A 121 7.66 -6.54 -3.74
C ALA A 121 6.79 -5.45 -3.11
N VAL A 122 5.79 -5.01 -3.87
CA VAL A 122 4.66 -4.25 -3.36
C VAL A 122 3.43 -5.12 -3.55
N HIS A 123 2.65 -5.37 -2.49
CA HIS A 123 1.42 -6.14 -2.60
C HIS A 123 0.20 -5.23 -2.48
N VAL A 124 -0.65 -5.26 -3.50
CA VAL A 124 -1.92 -4.53 -3.50
C VAL A 124 -3.04 -5.49 -3.80
N ALA A 125 -3.93 -5.73 -2.82
CA ALA A 125 -5.05 -6.64 -2.99
C ALA A 125 -6.37 -6.01 -2.56
N LEU A 126 -7.47 -6.47 -3.16
CA LEU A 126 -8.82 -6.08 -2.78
C LEU A 126 -9.60 -7.30 -2.29
N TRP A 127 -10.08 -7.23 -1.05
CA TRP A 127 -11.07 -8.15 -0.52
C TRP A 127 -12.48 -7.57 -0.68
N ARG A 128 -13.45 -8.44 -0.98
CA ARG A 128 -14.88 -8.08 -1.03
C ARG A 128 -15.75 -9.06 -0.25
N ARG A 129 -16.74 -8.50 0.44
CA ARG A 129 -17.82 -9.25 1.08
C ARG A 129 -18.71 -9.89 0.02
N ASP A 130 -19.14 -11.13 0.29
CA ASP A 130 -20.18 -11.80 -0.50
C ASP A 130 -21.57 -11.64 0.15
N PRO A 131 -22.67 -11.80 -0.62
CA PRO A 131 -24.03 -11.68 -0.08
C PRO A 131 -24.38 -12.71 1.00
N SER A 132 -23.63 -13.83 1.10
CA SER A 132 -23.81 -14.83 2.17
C SER A 132 -23.10 -14.48 3.48
N GLY A 133 -22.38 -13.34 3.53
CA GLY A 133 -21.70 -12.83 4.72
C GLY A 133 -20.23 -13.23 4.82
N GLY A 134 -19.70 -14.02 3.89
CA GLY A 134 -18.27 -14.31 3.75
C GLY A 134 -17.54 -13.23 2.93
N GLY A 135 -16.41 -13.60 2.34
CA GLY A 135 -15.77 -12.79 1.32
C GLY A 135 -14.51 -13.40 0.73
N ARG A 136 -13.99 -12.78 -0.31
CA ARG A 136 -12.81 -13.28 -1.06
C ARG A 136 -11.96 -12.14 -1.60
N LEU A 137 -10.72 -12.45 -1.94
CA LEU A 137 -9.91 -11.58 -2.80
C LEU A 137 -10.51 -11.55 -4.21
N VAL A 138 -10.63 -10.36 -4.77
CA VAL A 138 -11.18 -10.13 -6.12
C VAL A 138 -10.22 -9.40 -7.04
N ALA A 139 -9.15 -8.83 -6.49
CA ALA A 139 -8.03 -8.24 -7.21
C ALA A 139 -6.74 -8.41 -6.41
N GLY A 140 -5.63 -8.47 -7.14
CA GLY A 140 -4.29 -8.59 -6.59
C GLY A 140 -3.25 -8.25 -7.64
N ALA A 141 -2.14 -7.66 -7.20
CA ALA A 141 -0.92 -7.46 -7.96
C ALA A 141 0.28 -7.43 -7.02
#